data_AF-A0A7Y4JT27-F1
#
_entry.id   AF-A0A7Y4JT27-F1
#
_cell.length_a   1.000
_cell.length_b   1.000
_cell.length_c   1.000
_cell.angle_alpha   90.00
_cell.angle_beta   90.00
_cell.angle_gamma   90.00
#
_symmetry.space_group_name_H-M   'P 1'
#
loop_
_entity.id
_entity.type
_entity.pdbx_description
1 polymer ?
#
loop_
_entity_poly.entity_id
_entity_poly.type
_entity_poly.pdbx_seq_one_letter_code
_entity_poly.pdbx_strand_id
1 'polypeptide(L)'
;MDSTPLRGSGDAAPPLDCPGGLRQPVAASVSTPRYFVPHAASPVEAVPCDASEVVHVLDAFRLEPAFLGEPEWFVCTDVVGQLQLIPGSERARLPASVQAQLAHHEVAAGRPPRRLAAAELFFFSPELVEHPADAEGFNDPVYLYGTLTGPWPGNAVTRVNGQLTVTRGDVLAGFAHGAQDAFHYVKDAESRDVPRAYHALLPGDRADQLAQGRGLVLTYPAVPAELQAHHAANGAQVASVLHAVLTQLQEDARAHHGPKELAALDLPAASRAMAIADLELRGYEVKGDLATPRPTKGGLVGKLAGWLQDEAVRVPREAPPPEFLELARRVLPLIPGWPTETERTLRAHVLAGTLSPGTPVTRATVPR
;
A
#
# COMPACT_ATOMS: atom_id res chain seq x y z
N MET A 1 54.60 -40.27 59.08
CA MET A 1 54.19 -41.66 58.87
C MET A 1 53.31 -41.66 57.64
N ASP A 2 53.75 -42.44 56.65
CA ASP A 2 53.04 -43.08 55.53
C ASP A 2 52.45 -42.27 54.35
N SER A 3 53.31 -42.07 53.34
CA SER A 3 53.30 -42.69 52.00
C SER A 3 51.98 -43.05 51.26
N THR A 4 51.80 -42.40 50.09
CA THR A 4 51.28 -42.82 48.74
C THR A 4 50.45 -44.13 48.55
N PRO A 5 49.49 -44.21 47.58
CA PRO A 5 49.86 -44.36 46.15
C PRO A 5 48.90 -43.79 45.07
N LEU A 6 49.44 -43.72 43.84
CA LEU A 6 48.77 -43.57 42.53
C LEU A 6 48.16 -44.90 42.02
N ARG A 7 47.01 -44.83 41.34
CA ARG A 7 46.47 -45.66 40.21
C ARG A 7 45.03 -45.19 39.97
N GLY A 8 44.43 -45.16 38.78
CA GLY A 8 44.71 -45.73 37.47
C GLY A 8 43.35 -45.96 36.78
N SER A 9 43.25 -45.58 35.52
CA SER A 9 42.21 -45.85 34.50
C SER A 9 41.05 -46.81 34.83
N GLY A 10 39.82 -46.37 34.54
CA GLY A 10 38.66 -47.24 34.33
C GLY A 10 37.33 -46.51 34.49
N ASP A 11 36.81 -45.94 33.40
CA ASP A 11 35.46 -46.21 32.90
C ASP A 11 35.08 -45.21 31.80
N ALA A 12 34.97 -45.76 30.59
CA ALA A 12 34.46 -45.08 29.42
C ALA A 12 32.96 -44.83 29.60
N ALA A 13 32.54 -43.58 29.52
CA ALA A 13 31.14 -43.25 29.24
C ALA A 13 30.84 -43.63 27.77
N PRO A 14 29.69 -44.26 27.48
CA PRO A 14 29.40 -44.79 26.16
C PRO A 14 29.16 -43.65 25.14
N PRO A 15 29.48 -43.86 23.86
CA PRO A 15 29.10 -42.93 22.80
C PRO A 15 27.58 -42.99 22.63
N LEU A 16 26.88 -41.88 22.88
CA LEU A 16 25.50 -41.75 22.48
C LEU A 16 25.45 -41.53 20.98
N ASP A 17 24.99 -42.58 20.30
CA ASP A 17 24.59 -42.61 18.90
C ASP A 17 23.85 -41.35 18.50
N CYS A 18 24.34 -40.67 17.47
CA CYS A 18 23.56 -39.69 16.72
C CYS A 18 22.73 -40.45 15.69
N PRO A 19 21.39 -40.52 15.79
CA PRO A 19 20.60 -40.95 14.66
C PRO A 19 20.54 -39.80 13.66
N GLY A 20 21.01 -40.08 12.45
CA GLY A 20 20.82 -39.25 11.28
C GLY A 20 19.32 -39.03 11.04
N GLY A 21 18.86 -37.86 11.44
CA GLY A 21 17.63 -37.26 10.95
C GLY A 21 18.04 -35.96 10.28
N LEU A 22 17.84 -35.88 8.96
CA LEU A 22 17.79 -34.62 8.25
C LEU A 22 16.78 -33.73 9.00
N ARG A 23 17.26 -32.84 9.86
CA ARG A 23 16.44 -31.75 10.36
C ARG A 23 16.09 -30.94 9.13
N GLN A 24 14.85 -31.06 8.65
CA GLN A 24 14.24 -30.00 7.86
C GLN A 24 14.60 -28.68 8.55
N PRO A 25 15.10 -27.67 7.82
CA PRO A 25 15.22 -26.36 8.41
C PRO A 25 13.83 -26.00 8.92
N VAL A 26 13.71 -25.84 10.24
CA VAL A 26 12.55 -25.19 10.83
C VAL A 26 12.51 -23.83 10.14
N ALA A 27 11.59 -23.66 9.19
CA ALA A 27 11.37 -22.39 8.55
C ALA A 27 11.20 -21.38 9.69
N ALA A 28 12.08 -20.38 9.75
CA ALA A 28 11.93 -19.31 10.73
C ALA A 28 10.51 -18.77 10.56
N SER A 29 9.67 -18.89 11.60
CA SER A 29 8.27 -18.48 11.49
C SER A 29 8.25 -16.97 11.29
N VAL A 30 7.88 -16.53 10.08
CA VAL A 30 7.72 -15.10 9.79
C VAL A 30 6.51 -14.62 10.59
N SER A 31 6.73 -13.67 11.48
CA SER A 31 5.65 -12.98 12.16
C SER A 31 4.95 -12.07 11.16
N THR A 32 3.83 -12.52 10.60
CA THR A 32 3.01 -11.76 9.66
C THR A 32 1.71 -11.32 10.34
N PRO A 33 1.10 -10.20 9.90
CA PRO A 33 -0.17 -9.77 10.44
C PRO A 33 -1.25 -10.79 10.05
N ARG A 34 -2.26 -10.96 10.91
CA ARG A 34 -3.29 -12.01 10.77
C ARG A 34 -3.99 -12.04 9.41
N TYR A 35 -4.24 -10.87 8.82
CA TYR A 35 -4.95 -10.74 7.55
C TYR A 35 -4.04 -10.88 6.32
N PHE A 36 -2.75 -11.13 6.53
CA PHE A 36 -1.81 -11.44 5.48
C PHE A 36 -1.56 -12.95 5.38
N VAL A 37 -1.67 -13.48 4.17
CA VAL A 37 -1.36 -14.88 3.85
C VAL A 37 -0.12 -14.91 2.97
N PRO A 38 1.04 -15.39 3.47
CA PRO A 38 2.22 -15.60 2.64
C PRO A 38 1.93 -16.57 1.50
N HIS A 39 2.47 -16.29 0.32
CA HIS A 39 2.40 -17.22 -0.80
C HIS A 39 3.30 -18.43 -0.50
N ALA A 40 2.75 -19.64 -0.62
CA ALA A 40 3.39 -20.86 -0.12
C ALA A 40 4.77 -21.17 -0.73
N ALA A 41 5.03 -20.70 -1.96
CA ALA A 41 6.29 -20.92 -2.65
C ALA A 41 7.26 -19.73 -2.57
N SER A 42 6.87 -18.63 -1.93
CA SER A 42 7.68 -17.41 -1.92
C SER A 42 8.74 -17.49 -0.83
N PRO A 43 10.02 -17.27 -1.18
CA PRO A 43 11.08 -17.24 -0.19
C PRO A 43 10.88 -16.05 0.75
N VAL A 44 11.33 -16.23 1.99
CA VAL A 44 11.43 -15.15 2.95
C VAL A 44 12.81 -14.55 2.80
N GLU A 45 12.86 -13.26 2.48
CA GLU A 45 14.11 -12.54 2.25
C GLU A 45 14.42 -11.64 3.44
N ALA A 46 15.66 -11.62 3.91
CA ALA A 46 16.08 -10.61 4.88
C ALA A 46 16.21 -9.26 4.17
N VAL A 47 15.75 -8.18 4.82
CA VAL A 47 15.86 -6.83 4.26
C VAL A 47 17.08 -6.14 4.88
N PRO A 48 18.19 -5.98 4.14
CA PRO A 48 19.30 -5.16 4.60
C PRO A 48 18.87 -3.70 4.61
N CYS A 49 19.09 -3.00 5.73
CA CYS A 49 18.91 -1.56 5.80
C CYS A 49 20.19 -0.88 5.31
N ASP A 50 20.13 -0.25 4.14
CA ASP A 50 21.22 0.60 3.62
C ASP A 50 20.67 1.93 3.10
N ALA A 51 20.90 2.99 3.87
CA ALA A 51 20.49 4.34 3.52
C ALA A 51 21.14 4.87 2.23
N SER A 52 22.27 4.29 1.78
CA SER A 52 22.98 4.75 0.58
C SER A 52 22.43 4.18 -0.74
N GLU A 53 21.63 3.11 -0.66
CA GLU A 53 21.11 2.38 -1.84
C GLU A 53 19.67 2.78 -2.21
N VAL A 54 19.05 3.70 -1.46
CA VAL A 54 17.68 4.17 -1.73
C VAL A 54 17.63 5.26 -2.80
N VAL A 55 16.57 5.29 -3.60
CA VAL A 55 16.44 6.17 -4.78
C VAL A 55 15.30 7.18 -4.63
N HIS A 56 14.17 6.77 -4.05
CA HIS A 56 13.02 7.66 -3.84
C HIS A 56 12.43 7.52 -2.45
N VAL A 57 11.91 8.63 -1.91
CA VAL A 57 11.12 8.65 -0.67
C VAL A 57 9.65 8.61 -1.02
N LEU A 58 8.91 7.68 -0.42
CA LEU A 58 7.46 7.55 -0.55
C LEU A 58 6.70 8.20 0.61
N ASP A 59 7.33 8.34 1.78
CA ASP A 59 6.67 8.79 3.00
C ASP A 59 7.66 9.25 4.07
N ALA A 60 7.19 10.13 4.96
CA ALA A 60 7.86 10.52 6.18
C ALA A 60 6.86 10.57 7.33
N PHE A 61 7.18 9.92 8.45
CA PHE A 61 6.36 9.93 9.65
C PHE A 61 7.22 9.79 10.90
N ARG A 62 6.63 10.05 12.07
CA ARG A 62 7.25 9.79 13.36
C ARG A 62 6.54 8.63 14.04
N LEU A 63 7.30 7.69 14.58
CA LEU A 63 6.74 6.70 15.49
C LEU A 63 6.63 7.33 16.86
N GLU A 64 5.43 7.33 17.45
CA GLU A 64 5.27 7.72 18.85
C GLU A 64 5.74 6.55 19.72
N PRO A 65 6.86 6.68 20.44
CA PRO A 65 7.28 5.64 21.35
C PRO A 65 6.60 5.87 22.69
N ALA A 66 6.38 4.79 23.44
CA ALA A 66 6.08 4.93 24.87
C ALA A 66 7.23 5.65 25.63
N PHE A 67 8.49 5.60 25.17
CA PHE A 67 9.67 6.09 25.93
C PHE A 67 10.92 6.60 25.14
N LEU A 68 10.88 6.84 23.81
CA LEU A 68 12.09 7.05 22.96
C LEU A 68 12.10 8.30 22.04
N GLY A 69 11.39 9.39 22.39
CA GLY A 69 11.65 10.71 21.77
C GLY A 69 11.23 10.91 20.30
N GLU A 70 10.14 10.25 19.85
CA GLU A 70 9.53 10.42 18.51
C GLU A 70 10.52 10.33 17.31
N PRO A 71 11.21 9.20 17.09
CA PRO A 71 12.10 9.07 15.94
C PRO A 71 11.31 9.22 14.63
N GLU A 72 11.81 10.09 13.75
CA GLU A 72 11.36 10.21 12.38
C GLU A 72 11.85 9.02 11.55
N TRP A 73 11.04 8.59 10.60
CA TRP A 73 11.29 7.48 9.70
C TRP A 73 10.92 7.88 8.27
N PHE A 74 11.71 7.41 7.32
CA PHE A 74 11.47 7.57 5.90
C PHE A 74 11.16 6.22 5.27
N VAL A 75 10.06 6.12 4.54
CA VAL A 75 9.78 4.98 3.68
C VAL A 75 10.36 5.30 2.32
N CYS A 76 11.28 4.47 1.86
CA CYS A 76 11.99 4.66 0.61
C CYS A 76 11.83 3.45 -0.31
N THR A 77 12.25 3.60 -1.55
CA THR A 77 12.45 2.51 -2.51
C THR A 77 13.91 2.43 -2.89
N ASP A 78 14.41 1.22 -3.12
CA ASP A 78 15.71 0.99 -3.76
C ASP A 78 15.62 0.98 -5.30
N VAL A 79 16.75 0.71 -5.96
CA VAL A 79 16.86 0.71 -7.44
C VAL A 79 15.96 -0.31 -8.15
N VAL A 80 15.46 -1.33 -7.44
CA VAL A 80 14.53 -2.33 -7.97
C VAL A 80 13.08 -2.08 -7.51
N GLY A 81 12.82 -0.91 -6.90
CA GLY A 81 11.49 -0.50 -6.46
C GLY A 81 11.02 -1.16 -5.17
N GLN A 82 11.91 -1.81 -4.42
CA GLN A 82 11.55 -2.50 -3.18
C GLN A 82 11.56 -1.55 -1.99
N LEU A 83 10.61 -1.75 -1.06
CA LEU A 83 10.47 -0.89 0.12
C LEU A 83 11.64 -1.07 1.09
N GLN A 84 12.18 0.06 1.54
CA GLN A 84 13.23 0.20 2.53
C GLN A 84 12.76 1.19 3.61
N LEU A 85 13.09 0.94 4.87
CA LEU A 85 12.75 1.84 5.96
C LEU A 85 14.04 2.42 6.55
N ILE A 86 14.22 3.74 6.43
CA ILE A 86 15.42 4.43 6.87
C ILE A 86 15.10 5.30 8.09
N PRO A 87 15.82 5.15 9.22
CA PRO A 87 15.64 6.03 10.37
C PRO A 87 16.11 7.45 10.05
N GLY A 88 15.43 8.45 10.59
CA GLY A 88 15.75 9.87 10.40
C GLY A 88 17.16 10.24 10.85
N SER A 89 17.75 9.50 11.79
CA SER A 89 19.15 9.65 12.20
C SER A 89 20.15 9.36 11.07
N GLU A 90 19.76 8.62 10.04
CA GLU A 90 20.58 8.30 8.87
C GLU A 90 20.34 9.25 7.69
N ARG A 91 19.56 10.33 7.86
CA ARG A 91 19.27 11.30 6.80
C ARG A 91 20.51 11.81 6.06
N ALA A 92 21.61 12.04 6.79
CA ALA A 92 22.87 12.53 6.21
C ALA A 92 23.57 11.50 5.29
N ARG A 93 23.22 10.21 5.40
CA ARG A 93 23.76 9.11 4.58
C ARG A 93 22.93 8.84 3.32
N LEU A 94 21.73 9.41 3.24
CA LEU A 94 20.87 9.31 2.06
C LEU A 94 21.55 9.96 0.84
N PRO A 95 21.32 9.46 -0.38
CA PRO A 95 21.78 10.13 -1.59
C PRO A 95 21.27 11.57 -1.69
N ALA A 96 22.05 12.45 -2.33
CA ALA A 96 21.71 13.87 -2.45
C ALA A 96 20.36 14.11 -3.13
N SER A 97 19.98 13.28 -4.10
CA SER A 97 18.67 13.31 -4.76
C SER A 97 17.53 13.04 -3.78
N VAL A 98 17.70 12.06 -2.88
CA VAL A 98 16.73 11.68 -1.86
C VAL A 98 16.61 12.78 -0.80
N GLN A 99 17.74 13.36 -0.38
CA GLN A 99 17.73 14.52 0.52
C GLN A 99 17.00 15.72 -0.10
N ALA A 100 17.15 15.95 -1.41
CA ALA A 100 16.44 17.00 -2.13
C ALA A 100 14.92 16.73 -2.21
N GLN A 101 14.51 15.47 -2.41
CA GLN A 101 13.09 15.07 -2.35
C GLN A 101 12.49 15.37 -0.97
N LEU A 102 13.18 15.01 0.12
CA LEU A 102 12.75 15.31 1.49
C LEU A 102 12.60 16.82 1.72
N ALA A 103 13.62 17.60 1.36
CA ALA A 103 13.59 19.05 1.53
C ALA A 103 12.44 19.70 0.75
N HIS A 104 12.16 19.23 -0.47
CA HIS A 104 11.02 19.71 -1.23
C HIS A 104 9.69 19.37 -0.55
N HIS A 105 9.52 18.12 -0.10
CA HIS A 105 8.30 17.68 0.57
C HIS A 105 8.03 18.51 1.83
N GLU A 106 9.03 18.79 2.65
CA GLU A 106 8.90 19.60 3.87
C GLU A 106 8.36 21.01 3.57
N VAL A 107 8.87 21.64 2.52
CA VAL A 107 8.40 22.96 2.08
C VAL A 107 6.99 22.88 1.49
N ALA A 108 6.72 21.86 0.67
CA ALA A 108 5.45 21.71 -0.04
C ALA A 108 4.29 21.29 0.88
N ALA A 109 4.53 20.41 1.85
CA ALA A 109 3.53 19.92 2.79
C ALA A 109 3.16 20.99 3.83
N GLY A 110 4.11 21.88 4.18
CA GLY A 110 3.89 23.00 5.10
C GLY A 110 3.49 22.58 6.51
N ARG A 111 3.73 21.31 6.89
CA ARG A 111 3.36 20.73 8.18
C ARG A 111 4.37 19.66 8.60
N PRO A 112 4.56 19.45 9.92
CA PRO A 112 5.41 18.37 10.41
C PRO A 112 4.86 16.99 9.99
N PRO A 113 5.73 15.97 9.85
CA PRO A 113 5.32 14.60 9.59
C PRO A 113 4.26 14.11 10.59
N ARG A 114 3.30 13.32 10.12
CA ARG A 114 2.29 12.70 10.99
C ARG A 114 2.96 11.79 12.02
N ARG A 115 2.28 11.59 13.14
CA ARG A 115 2.71 10.65 14.18
C ARG A 115 1.87 9.38 14.09
N LEU A 116 2.51 8.23 14.23
CA LEU A 116 1.86 6.93 14.27
C LEU A 116 2.08 6.29 15.65
N ALA A 117 0.98 6.04 16.36
CA ALA A 117 0.98 5.34 17.63
C ALA A 117 0.97 3.83 17.37
N ALA A 118 2.13 3.26 17.04
CA ALA A 118 2.26 1.85 16.66
C ALA A 118 3.25 1.12 17.57
N ALA A 119 2.88 -0.07 18.03
CA ALA A 119 3.78 -1.02 18.66
C ALA A 119 4.52 -1.84 17.59
N GLU A 120 3.87 -2.13 16.47
CA GLU A 120 4.45 -2.74 15.28
C GLU A 120 3.83 -2.16 14.00
N LEU A 121 4.62 -2.10 12.94
CA LEU A 121 4.25 -1.69 11.59
C LEU A 121 4.67 -2.75 10.58
N PHE A 122 3.83 -2.92 9.58
CA PHE A 122 4.16 -3.63 8.36
C PHE A 122 4.05 -2.67 7.18
N PHE A 123 4.88 -2.87 6.18
CA PHE A 123 4.87 -2.10 4.94
C PHE A 123 4.46 -3.04 3.81
N PHE A 124 3.49 -2.64 3.01
CA PHE A 124 2.93 -3.47 1.96
C PHE A 124 2.97 -2.75 0.62
N SER A 125 3.50 -3.42 -0.40
CA SER A 125 3.56 -2.91 -1.77
C SER A 125 2.60 -3.72 -2.64
N PRO A 126 1.32 -3.31 -2.80
CA PRO A 126 0.37 -4.03 -3.61
C PRO A 126 0.63 -3.78 -5.10
N GLU A 127 0.56 -4.85 -5.86
CA GLU A 127 0.76 -4.90 -7.31
C GLU A 127 -0.56 -5.17 -8.02
N LEU A 128 -1.47 -5.92 -7.38
CA LEU A 128 -2.75 -6.34 -7.94
C LEU A 128 -3.86 -6.27 -6.88
N VAL A 129 -5.05 -5.92 -7.34
CA VAL A 129 -6.29 -5.92 -6.56
C VAL A 129 -7.26 -6.90 -7.20
N GLU A 130 -7.81 -7.80 -6.40
CA GLU A 130 -8.79 -8.78 -6.83
C GLU A 130 -10.02 -8.74 -5.93
N HIS A 131 -11.19 -8.87 -6.55
CA HIS A 131 -12.47 -9.03 -5.89
C HIS A 131 -12.87 -10.51 -5.96
N PRO A 132 -13.27 -11.15 -4.84
CA PRO A 132 -13.78 -12.51 -4.88
C PRO A 132 -15.02 -12.59 -5.78
N ALA A 133 -15.11 -13.62 -6.62
CA ALA A 133 -16.21 -13.76 -7.58
C ALA A 133 -17.59 -13.89 -6.93
N ASP A 134 -17.65 -14.46 -5.71
CA ASP A 134 -18.89 -14.70 -4.96
C ASP A 134 -19.16 -13.61 -3.89
N ALA A 135 -18.48 -12.46 -3.98
CA ALA A 135 -18.64 -11.34 -3.04
C ALA A 135 -19.87 -10.48 -3.40
N GLU A 136 -21.00 -10.73 -2.74
CA GLU A 136 -22.29 -10.04 -2.97
C GLU A 136 -22.55 -8.84 -2.03
N GLY A 137 -21.74 -8.66 -0.99
CA GLY A 137 -21.92 -7.67 0.06
C GLY A 137 -21.15 -6.37 -0.18
N PHE A 138 -21.72 -5.25 0.27
CA PHE A 138 -21.18 -3.88 0.06
C PHE A 138 -19.84 -3.58 0.74
N ASN A 139 -19.45 -4.33 1.77
CA ASN A 139 -18.16 -4.16 2.44
C ASN A 139 -17.37 -5.47 2.44
N ASP A 140 -17.51 -6.22 1.34
CA ASP A 140 -16.89 -7.51 1.20
C ASP A 140 -15.36 -7.44 1.13
N PRO A 141 -14.70 -8.59 1.33
CA PRO A 141 -13.26 -8.70 1.21
C PRO A 141 -12.75 -8.28 -0.17
N VAL A 142 -11.55 -7.71 -0.16
CA VAL A 142 -10.71 -7.38 -1.30
C VAL A 142 -9.35 -7.99 -1.03
N TYR A 143 -8.80 -8.64 -2.04
CA TYR A 143 -7.48 -9.24 -1.97
C TYR A 143 -6.48 -8.30 -2.63
N LEU A 144 -5.51 -7.85 -1.84
CA LEU A 144 -4.39 -7.07 -2.34
C LEU A 144 -3.18 -8.00 -2.41
N TYR A 145 -2.71 -8.30 -3.61
CA TYR A 145 -1.52 -9.12 -3.83
C TYR A 145 -0.29 -8.24 -3.96
N GLY A 146 0.80 -8.68 -3.34
CA GLY A 146 2.05 -7.96 -3.40
C GLY A 146 3.02 -8.41 -2.31
N THR A 147 3.86 -7.47 -1.90
CA THR A 147 5.02 -7.77 -1.07
C THR A 147 4.91 -7.10 0.30
N LEU A 148 4.95 -7.91 1.37
CA LEU A 148 4.98 -7.44 2.75
C LEU A 148 6.41 -7.35 3.27
N THR A 149 6.74 -6.25 3.95
CA THR A 149 8.01 -6.03 4.64
C THR A 149 7.75 -5.70 6.12
N GLY A 150 8.39 -6.42 7.04
CA GLY A 150 8.23 -6.20 8.48
C GLY A 150 8.43 -7.48 9.31
N PRO A 151 8.06 -7.47 10.60
CA PRO A 151 7.54 -6.33 11.37
C PRO A 151 8.63 -5.30 11.69
N TRP A 152 8.23 -4.05 11.89
CA TRP A 152 9.05 -2.95 12.41
C TRP A 152 8.44 -2.34 13.67
N PRO A 153 9.21 -1.81 14.62
CA PRO A 153 10.67 -1.90 14.71
C PRO A 153 11.13 -3.31 15.08
N GLY A 154 12.24 -3.79 14.51
CA GLY A 154 12.78 -5.11 14.80
C GLY A 154 14.16 -5.34 14.17
N ASN A 155 14.95 -6.27 14.71
CA ASN A 155 16.31 -6.55 14.26
C ASN A 155 16.37 -7.59 13.13
N ALA A 156 15.23 -8.17 12.75
CA ALA A 156 15.11 -9.25 11.77
C ALA A 156 13.93 -8.95 10.84
N VAL A 157 14.04 -7.87 10.09
CA VAL A 157 13.03 -7.45 9.12
C VAL A 157 13.12 -8.37 7.93
N THR A 158 11.98 -8.95 7.55
CA THR A 158 11.89 -9.81 6.38
C THR A 158 10.91 -9.25 5.37
N ARG A 159 11.04 -9.76 4.16
CA ARG A 159 10.18 -9.50 3.02
C ARG A 159 9.60 -10.83 2.53
N VAL A 160 8.31 -10.82 2.22
CA VAL A 160 7.60 -12.01 1.76
C VAL A 160 6.44 -11.61 0.85
N ASN A 161 6.28 -12.31 -0.26
CA ASN A 161 5.14 -12.11 -1.17
C ASN A 161 3.92 -12.83 -0.63
N GLY A 162 2.74 -12.27 -0.87
CA GLY A 162 1.50 -12.86 -0.43
C GLY A 162 0.30 -11.97 -0.71
N GLN A 163 -0.73 -12.18 0.10
CA GLN A 163 -2.04 -11.59 -0.06
C GLN A 163 -2.47 -10.93 1.25
N LEU A 164 -2.74 -9.63 1.22
CA LEU A 164 -3.43 -8.92 2.30
C LEU A 164 -4.92 -8.90 2.00
N THR A 165 -5.74 -9.37 2.96
CA THR A 165 -7.20 -9.36 2.85
C THR A 165 -7.79 -8.26 3.71
N VAL A 166 -8.45 -7.29 3.09
CA VAL A 166 -9.12 -6.15 3.75
C VAL A 166 -10.52 -5.97 3.18
N THR A 167 -11.32 -5.04 3.68
CA THR A 167 -12.63 -4.75 3.07
C THR A 167 -12.54 -3.63 2.04
N ARG A 168 -13.55 -3.53 1.16
CA ARG A 168 -13.66 -2.41 0.19
C ARG A 168 -13.64 -1.05 0.89
N GLY A 169 -14.36 -0.92 2.01
CA GLY A 169 -14.38 0.28 2.83
C GLY A 169 -12.98 0.61 3.39
N ASP A 170 -12.22 -0.39 3.85
CA ASP A 170 -10.85 -0.17 4.35
C ASP A 170 -9.93 0.39 3.27
N VAL A 171 -10.01 -0.10 2.02
CA VAL A 171 -9.21 0.42 0.90
C VAL A 171 -9.57 1.87 0.60
N LEU A 172 -10.87 2.17 0.44
CA LEU A 172 -11.34 3.51 0.16
C LEU A 172 -10.95 4.49 1.26
N ALA A 173 -11.16 4.12 2.53
CA ALA A 173 -10.85 4.95 3.68
C ALA A 173 -9.36 5.13 3.89
N GLY A 174 -8.59 4.05 3.74
CA GLY A 174 -7.13 4.08 3.86
C GLY A 174 -6.51 5.13 2.94
N PHE A 175 -6.87 5.12 1.65
CA PHE A 175 -6.39 6.13 0.71
C PHE A 175 -7.01 7.51 0.93
N ALA A 176 -8.32 7.60 1.17
CA ALA A 176 -9.00 8.87 1.40
C ALA A 176 -8.42 9.66 2.60
N HIS A 177 -8.09 8.95 3.67
CA HIS A 177 -7.44 9.49 4.87
C HIS A 177 -5.95 9.71 4.66
N GLY A 178 -5.22 8.79 4.01
CA GLY A 178 -3.78 8.92 3.77
C GLY A 178 -3.42 10.04 2.77
N ALA A 179 -4.36 10.44 1.90
CA ALA A 179 -4.12 11.43 0.85
C ALA A 179 -3.62 12.80 1.34
N GLN A 180 -4.00 13.22 2.56
CA GLN A 180 -3.49 14.46 3.13
C GLN A 180 -1.98 14.38 3.42
N ASP A 181 -1.50 13.19 3.75
CA ASP A 181 -0.13 12.87 4.14
C ASP A 181 0.71 12.36 2.96
N ALA A 182 0.18 12.43 1.74
CA ALA A 182 0.90 12.00 0.53
C ALA A 182 2.22 12.76 0.39
N PHE A 183 3.28 12.05 0.01
CA PHE A 183 4.59 12.67 -0.20
C PHE A 183 4.57 13.53 -1.46
N HIS A 184 5.18 14.71 -1.39
CA HIS A 184 5.15 15.70 -2.46
C HIS A 184 6.49 15.70 -3.18
N TYR A 185 6.46 15.46 -4.50
CA TYR A 185 7.65 15.59 -5.34
C TYR A 185 7.66 16.93 -6.07
N VAL A 186 8.86 17.32 -6.52
CA VAL A 186 9.02 18.47 -7.41
C VAL A 186 8.23 18.21 -8.69
N LYS A 187 7.45 19.20 -9.12
CA LYS A 187 6.77 19.16 -10.41
C LYS A 187 7.79 19.20 -11.53
N ASP A 188 7.89 18.13 -12.31
CA ASP A 188 8.66 18.12 -13.56
C ASP A 188 7.86 18.79 -14.70
N ALA A 189 8.54 19.05 -15.83
CA ALA A 189 7.94 19.73 -16.98
C ALA A 189 6.94 18.86 -17.77
N GLU A 190 7.02 17.54 -17.62
CA GLU A 190 6.20 16.55 -18.33
C GLU A 190 4.90 16.24 -17.58
N SER A 191 4.89 16.47 -16.27
CA SER A 191 3.79 16.22 -15.36
C SER A 191 2.74 17.32 -15.42
N ARG A 192 1.52 16.93 -15.82
CA ARG A 192 0.35 17.82 -15.82
C ARG A 192 0.06 18.35 -14.40
N ASP A 193 0.02 17.45 -13.44
CA ASP A 193 -0.26 17.69 -12.03
C ASP A 193 1.00 17.58 -11.17
N VAL A 194 0.93 18.00 -9.90
CA VAL A 194 2.05 17.82 -8.97
C VAL A 194 2.16 16.33 -8.61
N PRO A 195 3.29 15.67 -8.89
CA PRO A 195 3.47 14.25 -8.60
C PRO A 195 3.47 14.00 -7.10
N ARG A 196 2.78 12.94 -6.68
CA ARG A 196 2.66 12.54 -5.26
C ARG A 196 2.78 11.03 -5.09
N ALA A 197 3.38 10.60 -3.99
CA ALA A 197 3.25 9.23 -3.51
C ALA A 197 2.15 9.17 -2.43
N TYR A 198 1.06 8.50 -2.77
CA TYR A 198 -0.04 8.24 -1.85
C TYR A 198 0.17 6.91 -1.14
N HIS A 199 -0.43 6.81 0.04
CA HIS A 199 -0.40 5.59 0.84
C HIS A 199 -1.77 5.36 1.49
N ALA A 200 -1.98 4.15 1.96
CA ALA A 200 -3.11 3.77 2.78
C ALA A 200 -2.62 3.10 4.05
N LEU A 201 -3.17 3.46 5.21
CA LEU A 201 -3.00 2.64 6.41
C LEU A 201 -4.16 1.65 6.45
N LEU A 202 -3.87 0.36 6.37
CA LEU A 202 -4.84 -0.73 6.29
C LEU A 202 -4.77 -1.64 7.53
N PRO A 203 -5.87 -2.32 7.88
CA PRO A 203 -5.87 -3.25 9.00
C PRO A 203 -5.18 -4.56 8.58
N GLY A 204 -4.19 -4.99 9.37
CA GLY A 204 -3.57 -6.31 9.29
C GLY A 204 -4.08 -7.28 10.34
N ASP A 205 -4.87 -6.80 11.31
CA ASP A 205 -5.42 -7.62 12.39
C ASP A 205 -6.78 -7.09 12.86
N ARG A 206 -7.38 -7.78 13.81
CA ARG A 206 -8.67 -7.44 14.44
C ARG A 206 -8.54 -6.24 15.39
N ALA A 207 -9.67 -5.58 15.64
CA ALA A 207 -9.74 -4.33 16.39
C ALA A 207 -9.06 -4.37 17.77
N ASP A 208 -9.12 -5.50 18.49
CA ASP A 208 -8.48 -5.66 19.80
C ASP A 208 -6.95 -5.63 19.74
N GLN A 209 -6.36 -6.12 18.65
CA GLN A 209 -4.92 -6.05 18.39
C GLN A 209 -4.53 -4.68 17.86
N LEU A 210 -5.34 -4.14 16.92
CA LEU A 210 -5.14 -2.78 16.41
C LEU A 210 -5.10 -1.77 17.54
N ALA A 211 -6.02 -1.84 18.51
CA ALA A 211 -6.07 -0.93 19.67
C ALA A 211 -4.79 -0.91 20.51
N GLN A 212 -3.96 -1.95 20.42
CA GLN A 212 -2.67 -2.05 21.08
C GLN A 212 -1.51 -1.54 20.19
N GLY A 213 -1.82 -0.94 19.05
CA GLY A 213 -0.86 -0.52 18.04
C GLY A 213 -0.24 -1.70 17.27
N ARG A 214 -0.89 -2.87 17.22
CA ARG A 214 -0.40 -4.05 16.50
C ARG A 214 -1.14 -4.28 15.19
N GLY A 215 -0.51 -4.90 14.20
CA GLY A 215 -1.13 -5.21 12.91
C GLY A 215 -1.43 -3.98 12.04
N LEU A 216 -0.74 -2.86 12.22
CA LEU A 216 -0.89 -1.69 11.35
C LEU A 216 -0.10 -1.90 10.04
N VAL A 217 -0.75 -1.76 8.88
CA VAL A 217 -0.12 -1.99 7.57
C VAL A 217 -0.12 -0.71 6.74
N LEU A 218 1.04 -0.08 6.59
CA LEU A 218 1.23 1.04 5.66
C LEU A 218 1.43 0.52 4.24
N THR A 219 0.57 0.94 3.33
CA THR A 219 0.41 0.37 2.00
C THR A 219 0.75 1.39 0.93
N TYR A 220 1.65 1.04 0.02
CA TYR A 220 2.18 1.90 -1.04
C TYR A 220 2.07 1.17 -2.39
N PRO A 221 1.05 1.46 -3.22
CA PRO A 221 0.91 0.81 -4.53
C PRO A 221 2.20 0.85 -5.35
N ALA A 222 2.62 -0.33 -5.83
CA ALA A 222 3.90 -0.55 -6.46
C ALA A 222 3.99 0.18 -7.80
N VAL A 223 5.01 1.00 -7.98
CA VAL A 223 5.34 1.59 -9.29
C VAL A 223 6.45 0.74 -9.91
N PRO A 224 6.30 0.22 -11.14
CA PRO A 224 7.38 -0.48 -11.83
C PRO A 224 8.64 0.39 -11.88
N ALA A 225 9.82 -0.20 -11.60
CA ALA A 225 11.07 0.55 -11.48
C ALA A 225 11.41 1.34 -12.75
N GLU A 226 11.00 0.84 -13.92
CA GLU A 226 11.19 1.48 -15.22
C GLU A 226 10.41 2.81 -15.35
N LEU A 227 9.37 3.00 -14.54
CA LEU A 227 8.56 4.21 -14.49
C LEU A 227 9.02 5.19 -13.40
N GLN A 228 10.03 4.84 -12.59
CA GLN A 228 10.54 5.65 -11.49
C GLN A 228 11.72 6.55 -11.91
N ALA A 229 11.65 7.21 -13.08
CA ALA A 229 12.82 7.94 -13.61
C ALA A 229 13.23 9.17 -12.75
N HIS A 230 12.26 9.93 -12.24
CA HIS A 230 12.50 11.16 -11.46
C HIS A 230 11.89 11.11 -10.06
N HIS A 231 10.87 10.28 -9.88
CA HIS A 231 10.12 10.11 -8.65
C HIS A 231 9.41 8.76 -8.65
N ALA A 232 9.00 8.28 -7.49
CA ALA A 232 8.13 7.12 -7.35
C ALA A 232 6.67 7.53 -7.05
N ALA A 233 6.16 8.57 -7.74
CA ALA A 233 4.76 8.96 -7.66
C ALA A 233 3.85 7.84 -8.18
N ASN A 234 2.84 7.47 -7.41
CA ASN A 234 2.01 6.28 -7.64
C ASN A 234 0.54 6.62 -7.92
N GLY A 235 0.27 7.85 -8.38
CA GLY A 235 -1.09 8.34 -8.60
C GLY A 235 -1.90 7.45 -9.54
N ALA A 236 -1.30 6.98 -10.65
CA ALA A 236 -1.97 6.10 -11.60
C ALA A 236 -2.37 4.76 -10.98
N GLN A 237 -1.48 4.16 -10.17
CA GLN A 237 -1.76 2.91 -9.46
C GLN A 237 -2.90 3.10 -8.45
N VAL A 238 -2.88 4.21 -7.69
CA VAL A 238 -3.93 4.53 -6.72
C VAL A 238 -5.27 4.75 -7.40
N ALA A 239 -5.30 5.47 -8.52
CA ALA A 239 -6.50 5.67 -9.33
C ALA A 239 -7.06 4.33 -9.83
N SER A 240 -6.20 3.42 -10.32
CA SER A 240 -6.62 2.07 -10.74
C SER A 240 -7.19 1.24 -9.59
N VAL A 241 -6.55 1.25 -8.41
CA VAL A 241 -7.07 0.55 -7.21
C VAL A 241 -8.43 1.09 -6.79
N LEU A 242 -8.56 2.42 -6.67
CA LEU A 242 -9.81 3.05 -6.27
C LEU A 242 -10.91 2.82 -7.31
N HIS A 243 -10.57 2.90 -8.60
CA HIS A 243 -11.49 2.60 -9.68
C HIS A 243 -12.02 1.17 -9.62
N ALA A 244 -11.16 0.17 -9.42
CA ALA A 244 -11.56 -1.23 -9.30
C ALA A 244 -12.56 -1.42 -8.15
N VAL A 245 -12.22 -0.90 -6.96
CA VAL A 245 -13.10 -1.00 -5.77
C VAL A 245 -14.43 -0.27 -5.97
N LEU A 246 -14.41 0.96 -6.52
CA LEU A 246 -15.63 1.74 -6.77
C LEU A 246 -16.52 1.11 -7.84
N THR A 247 -15.92 0.51 -8.87
CA THR A 247 -16.65 -0.21 -9.93
C THR A 247 -17.39 -1.39 -9.33
N GLN A 248 -16.71 -2.22 -8.53
CA GLN A 248 -17.34 -3.37 -7.89
C GLN A 248 -18.48 -2.94 -6.95
N LEU A 249 -18.27 -1.89 -6.14
CA LEU A 249 -19.33 -1.36 -5.27
C LEU A 249 -20.56 -0.89 -6.04
N GLN A 250 -20.37 -0.26 -7.20
CA GLN A 250 -21.45 0.17 -8.06
C GLN A 250 -22.18 -1.03 -8.67
N GLU A 251 -21.45 -2.03 -9.16
CA GLU A 251 -22.02 -3.26 -9.73
C GLU A 251 -22.88 -3.98 -8.70
N ASP A 252 -22.37 -4.14 -7.48
CA ASP A 252 -23.11 -4.79 -6.40
C ASP A 252 -24.34 -3.99 -5.98
N ALA A 253 -24.25 -2.65 -5.97
CA ALA A 253 -25.41 -1.80 -5.70
C ALA A 253 -26.51 -1.94 -6.75
N ARG A 254 -26.14 -2.17 -8.01
CA ARG A 254 -27.10 -2.44 -9.09
C ARG A 254 -27.69 -3.85 -8.99
N ALA A 255 -26.87 -4.85 -8.68
CA ALA A 255 -27.28 -6.25 -8.65
C ALA A 255 -28.10 -6.62 -7.40
N HIS A 256 -27.76 -6.07 -6.22
CA HIS A 256 -28.28 -6.50 -4.92
C HIS A 256 -29.14 -5.44 -4.21
N HIS A 257 -29.79 -4.54 -4.98
CA HIS A 257 -30.67 -3.49 -4.45
C HIS A 257 -30.01 -2.58 -3.39
N GLY A 258 -28.76 -2.20 -3.65
CA GLY A 258 -28.01 -1.30 -2.78
C GLY A 258 -28.51 0.15 -2.80
N PRO A 259 -27.82 1.05 -2.07
CA PRO A 259 -28.08 2.47 -2.11
C PRO A 259 -28.13 3.02 -3.54
N LYS A 260 -29.20 3.75 -3.87
CA LYS A 260 -29.42 4.29 -5.23
C LYS A 260 -28.29 5.24 -5.64
N GLU A 261 -27.74 5.99 -4.70
CA GLU A 261 -26.60 6.86 -4.94
C GLU A 261 -25.37 6.09 -5.42
N LEU A 262 -25.12 4.88 -4.89
CA LEU A 262 -24.01 4.02 -5.33
C LEU A 262 -24.26 3.44 -6.73
N ALA A 263 -25.47 2.91 -6.97
CA ALA A 263 -25.85 2.35 -8.26
C ALA A 263 -25.79 3.39 -9.40
N ALA A 264 -25.99 4.66 -9.09
CA ALA A 264 -26.01 5.78 -10.03
C ALA A 264 -24.69 6.60 -10.08
N LEU A 265 -23.60 6.12 -9.45
CA LEU A 265 -22.31 6.82 -9.50
C LEU A 265 -21.84 7.04 -10.95
N ASP A 266 -21.46 8.28 -11.28
CA ASP A 266 -20.72 8.56 -12.51
C ASP A 266 -19.23 8.28 -12.26
N LEU A 267 -18.77 7.10 -12.69
CA LEU A 267 -17.39 6.66 -12.48
C LEU A 267 -16.52 7.07 -13.67
N PRO A 268 -15.49 7.92 -13.45
CA PRO A 268 -14.49 8.18 -14.48
C PRO A 268 -13.57 6.98 -14.67
N ALA A 269 -12.86 6.91 -15.79
CA ALA A 269 -11.82 5.90 -15.99
C ALA A 269 -10.53 6.28 -15.24
N ALA A 270 -9.84 5.27 -14.70
CA ALA A 270 -8.47 5.44 -14.18
C ALA A 270 -7.45 5.67 -15.31
N SER A 271 -7.64 5.00 -16.45
CA SER A 271 -6.89 5.22 -17.68
C SER A 271 -7.86 5.18 -18.85
N ARG A 272 -8.04 6.30 -19.53
CA ARG A 272 -8.92 6.35 -20.71
C ARG A 272 -8.34 5.52 -21.86
N ALA A 273 -7.02 5.49 -22.00
CA ALA A 273 -6.36 4.66 -23.01
C ALA A 273 -6.67 3.17 -22.80
N MET A 274 -6.63 2.68 -21.57
CA MET A 274 -7.00 1.29 -21.27
C MET A 274 -8.50 1.03 -21.48
N ALA A 275 -9.37 1.97 -21.09
CA ALA A 275 -10.81 1.84 -21.34
C ALA A 275 -11.13 1.76 -22.84
N ILE A 276 -10.43 2.55 -23.68
CA ILE A 276 -10.55 2.47 -25.14
C ILE A 276 -10.04 1.11 -25.64
N ALA A 277 -8.87 0.67 -25.19
CA ALA A 277 -8.31 -0.62 -25.61
C ALA A 277 -9.23 -1.81 -25.27
N ASP A 278 -9.85 -1.81 -24.09
CA ASP A 278 -10.83 -2.83 -23.70
C ASP A 278 -12.08 -2.80 -24.59
N LEU A 279 -12.62 -1.61 -24.90
CA LEU A 279 -13.72 -1.47 -25.85
C LEU A 279 -13.33 -1.95 -27.25
N GLU A 280 -12.13 -1.65 -27.72
CA GLU A 280 -11.64 -2.13 -29.02
C GLU A 280 -11.48 -3.66 -29.06
N LEU A 281 -10.99 -4.27 -27.97
CA LEU A 281 -10.93 -5.72 -27.81
C LEU A 281 -12.32 -6.36 -27.82
N ARG A 282 -13.32 -5.69 -27.26
CA ARG A 282 -14.75 -6.10 -27.31
C ARG A 282 -15.40 -5.85 -28.67
N GLY A 283 -14.68 -5.35 -29.66
CA GLY A 283 -15.15 -5.18 -31.03
C GLY A 283 -15.76 -3.81 -31.33
N TYR A 284 -15.53 -2.80 -30.49
CA TYR A 284 -15.96 -1.43 -30.77
C TYR A 284 -14.92 -0.65 -31.60
N GLU A 285 -15.39 0.37 -32.31
CA GLU A 285 -14.59 1.43 -32.90
C GLU A 285 -14.85 2.70 -32.08
N VAL A 286 -13.79 3.33 -31.57
CA VAL A 286 -13.90 4.54 -30.75
C VAL A 286 -13.63 5.79 -31.59
N LYS A 287 -14.57 6.74 -31.57
CA LYS A 287 -14.43 8.07 -32.18
C LYS A 287 -14.76 9.15 -31.14
N GLY A 288 -13.73 9.86 -30.68
CA GLY A 288 -13.88 10.85 -29.61
C GLY A 288 -14.34 10.19 -28.30
N ASP A 289 -15.55 10.53 -27.87
CA ASP A 289 -16.17 10.02 -26.63
C ASP A 289 -17.18 8.88 -26.85
N LEU A 290 -17.35 8.41 -28.09
CA LEU A 290 -18.34 7.39 -28.42
C LEU A 290 -17.66 6.15 -29.00
N ALA A 291 -18.01 5.00 -28.44
CA ALA A 291 -17.65 3.69 -28.93
C ALA A 291 -18.87 3.08 -29.63
N THR A 292 -18.75 2.78 -30.91
CA THR A 292 -19.79 2.13 -31.72
C THR A 292 -19.34 0.73 -32.12
N PRO A 293 -20.22 -0.28 -32.15
CA PRO A 293 -19.85 -1.63 -32.59
C PRO A 293 -19.26 -1.60 -34.00
N ARG A 294 -18.16 -2.33 -34.24
CA ARG A 294 -17.61 -2.46 -35.58
C ARG A 294 -18.63 -3.19 -36.47
N PRO A 295 -18.89 -2.70 -37.69
CA PRO A 295 -19.77 -3.40 -38.61
C PRO A 295 -19.18 -4.77 -38.97
N THR A 296 -19.87 -5.85 -38.59
CA THR A 296 -19.48 -7.21 -38.94
C THR A 296 -19.60 -7.42 -40.46
N LYS A 297 -18.46 -7.52 -41.15
CA LYS A 297 -18.42 -7.89 -42.57
C LYS A 297 -18.68 -9.39 -42.73
N GLY A 298 -19.96 -9.81 -42.79
CA GLY A 298 -20.33 -11.12 -43.37
C GLY A 298 -21.52 -11.86 -42.75
N GLY A 299 -22.52 -12.16 -43.59
CA GLY A 299 -23.51 -13.25 -43.41
C GLY A 299 -24.72 -12.98 -42.51
N LEU A 300 -25.83 -13.68 -42.78
CA LEU A 300 -27.10 -13.61 -42.02
C LEU A 300 -26.93 -13.86 -40.50
N VAL A 301 -25.90 -14.61 -40.10
CA VAL A 301 -25.57 -14.91 -38.70
C VAL A 301 -24.94 -13.69 -37.99
N GLY A 302 -24.18 -12.85 -38.71
CA GLY A 302 -23.61 -11.61 -38.17
C GLY A 302 -24.66 -10.52 -37.88
N LYS A 303 -25.80 -10.56 -38.57
CA LYS A 303 -26.92 -9.62 -38.36
C LYS A 303 -27.68 -9.89 -37.05
N LEU A 304 -27.71 -11.14 -36.57
CA LEU A 304 -28.34 -11.49 -35.29
C LEU A 304 -27.45 -11.16 -34.09
N ALA A 305 -26.12 -11.24 -34.25
CA ALA A 305 -25.17 -10.77 -33.23
C ALA A 305 -25.13 -9.24 -33.11
N GLY A 306 -25.27 -8.51 -34.23
CA GLY A 306 -25.33 -7.04 -34.23
C GLY A 306 -26.58 -6.46 -33.57
N TRP A 307 -27.71 -7.17 -33.60
CA TRP A 307 -28.97 -6.71 -32.99
C TRP A 307 -28.95 -6.70 -31.45
N LEU A 308 -28.02 -7.43 -30.83
CA LEU A 308 -27.81 -7.43 -29.37
C LEU A 308 -26.79 -6.37 -28.90
N GLN A 309 -26.09 -5.70 -29.83
CA GLN A 309 -24.95 -4.81 -29.51
C GLN A 309 -25.14 -3.36 -30.00
N ASP A 310 -26.32 -2.99 -30.49
CA ASP A 310 -26.57 -1.70 -31.18
C ASP A 310 -26.45 -0.43 -30.30
N GLU A 311 -26.09 -0.56 -29.02
CA GLU A 311 -26.00 0.57 -28.11
C GLU A 311 -24.60 1.21 -28.15
N ALA A 312 -24.53 2.44 -28.64
CA ALA A 312 -23.31 3.23 -28.58
C ALA A 312 -22.95 3.49 -27.11
N VAL A 313 -21.73 3.14 -26.73
CA VAL A 313 -21.25 3.31 -25.35
C VAL A 313 -20.42 4.58 -25.26
N ARG A 314 -20.68 5.42 -24.25
CA ARG A 314 -19.83 6.59 -23.98
C ARG A 314 -18.55 6.16 -23.31
N VAL A 315 -17.40 6.58 -23.85
CA VAL A 315 -16.10 6.34 -23.23
C VAL A 315 -15.96 7.29 -22.03
N PRO A 316 -15.81 6.77 -20.80
CA PRO A 316 -15.63 7.60 -19.62
C PRO A 316 -14.39 8.48 -19.73
N ARG A 317 -14.47 9.68 -19.15
CA ARG A 317 -13.31 10.58 -19.08
C ARG A 317 -12.27 10.02 -18.12
N GLU A 318 -11.01 10.32 -18.38
CA GLU A 318 -9.96 10.08 -17.39
C GLU A 318 -10.09 11.09 -16.25
N ALA A 319 -9.91 10.63 -15.01
CA ALA A 319 -9.87 11.49 -13.84
C ALA A 319 -8.52 11.39 -13.13
N PRO A 320 -7.98 12.51 -12.61
CA PRO A 320 -6.74 12.48 -11.85
C PRO A 320 -6.98 11.85 -10.47
N PRO A 321 -5.92 11.36 -9.78
CA PRO A 321 -6.03 10.68 -8.49
C PRO A 321 -6.81 11.45 -7.40
N PRO A 322 -6.66 12.79 -7.25
CA PRO A 322 -7.46 13.56 -6.29
C PRO A 322 -8.96 13.39 -6.45
N GLU A 323 -9.46 13.22 -7.67
CA GLU A 323 -10.89 13.07 -7.91
C GLU A 323 -11.41 11.71 -7.44
N PHE A 324 -10.64 10.64 -7.66
CA PHE A 324 -10.94 9.32 -7.09
C PHE A 324 -10.93 9.32 -5.56
N LEU A 325 -10.04 10.10 -4.95
CA LEU A 325 -10.00 10.29 -3.50
C LEU A 325 -11.24 11.03 -2.98
N GLU A 326 -11.73 12.04 -3.70
CA GLU A 326 -13.01 12.68 -3.36
C GLU A 326 -14.22 11.76 -3.60
N LEU A 327 -14.20 10.92 -4.64
CA LEU A 327 -15.20 9.87 -4.84
C LEU A 327 -15.21 8.90 -3.67
N ALA A 328 -14.04 8.42 -3.23
CA ALA A 328 -13.91 7.54 -2.06
C ALA A 328 -14.54 8.19 -0.81
N ARG A 329 -14.23 9.46 -0.51
CA ARG A 329 -14.83 10.19 0.63
C ARG A 329 -16.36 10.30 0.55
N ARG A 330 -16.90 10.49 -0.65
CA ARG A 330 -18.35 10.57 -0.87
C ARG A 330 -19.05 9.21 -0.75
N VAL A 331 -18.37 8.14 -1.15
CA VAL A 331 -18.91 6.78 -1.16
C VAL A 331 -18.89 6.12 0.21
N LEU A 332 -17.84 6.37 1.02
CA LEU A 332 -17.67 5.74 2.34
C LEU A 332 -18.93 5.80 3.25
N PRO A 333 -19.60 6.96 3.42
CA PRO A 333 -20.81 7.03 4.26
C PRO A 333 -22.02 6.25 3.71
N LEU A 334 -21.99 5.86 2.44
CA LEU A 334 -23.07 5.09 1.79
C LEU A 334 -22.90 3.58 2.00
N ILE A 335 -21.72 3.13 2.44
CA ILE A 335 -21.45 1.71 2.71
C ILE A 335 -22.19 1.30 4.00
N PRO A 336 -23.11 0.31 3.96
CA PRO A 336 -23.81 -0.16 5.15
C PRO A 336 -22.84 -0.60 6.26
N GLY A 337 -23.06 -0.09 7.48
CA GLY A 337 -22.24 -0.42 8.65
C GLY A 337 -20.93 0.35 8.76
N TRP A 338 -20.67 1.34 7.89
CA TRP A 338 -19.49 2.19 7.94
C TRP A 338 -19.66 3.41 8.88
N PRO A 339 -18.61 3.86 9.61
CA PRO A 339 -17.32 3.19 9.77
C PRO A 339 -17.41 1.97 10.69
N THR A 340 -16.62 0.95 10.36
CA THR A 340 -16.49 -0.25 11.19
C THR A 340 -15.73 0.06 12.49
N GLU A 341 -15.81 -0.83 13.49
CA GLU A 341 -14.97 -0.74 14.68
C GLU A 341 -13.48 -0.83 14.34
N THR A 342 -13.10 -1.77 13.47
CA THR A 342 -11.74 -1.93 12.95
C THR A 342 -11.21 -0.62 12.38
N GLU A 343 -11.97 0.06 11.51
CA GLU A 343 -11.55 1.34 10.94
C GLU A 343 -11.41 2.42 12.01
N ARG A 344 -12.39 2.58 12.90
CA ARG A 344 -12.32 3.61 13.95
C ARG A 344 -11.10 3.43 14.84
N THR A 345 -10.81 2.19 15.22
CA THR A 345 -9.63 1.85 16.01
C THR A 345 -8.36 2.15 15.21
N LEU A 346 -8.27 1.73 13.95
CA LEU A 346 -7.12 1.98 13.10
C LEU A 346 -6.83 3.48 12.92
N ARG A 347 -7.87 4.30 12.72
CA ARG A 347 -7.72 5.76 12.60
C ARG A 347 -7.24 6.44 13.87
N ALA A 348 -7.56 5.89 15.05
CA ALA A 348 -7.10 6.46 16.32
C ALA A 348 -5.57 6.45 16.48
N HIS A 349 -4.86 5.64 15.69
CA HIS A 349 -3.40 5.56 15.70
C HIS A 349 -2.71 6.60 14.81
N VAL A 350 -3.45 7.37 14.02
CA VAL A 350 -2.90 8.45 13.18
C VAL A 350 -3.11 9.78 13.89
N LEU A 351 -2.00 10.37 14.34
CA LEU A 351 -2.01 11.63 15.07
C LEU A 351 -1.39 12.73 14.21
N ALA A 352 -1.89 13.96 14.38
CA ALA A 352 -1.28 15.12 13.77
C ALA A 352 0.18 15.26 14.23
N GLY A 353 1.04 15.67 13.29
CA GLY A 353 2.40 16.05 13.59
C GLY A 353 2.42 17.26 14.52
N THR A 354 3.34 17.25 15.48
CA THR A 354 3.60 18.40 16.36
C THR A 354 4.93 19.01 15.95
N LEU A 355 5.00 20.35 15.95
CA LEU A 355 6.30 21.03 15.90
C LEU A 355 6.99 20.69 17.22
N SER A 356 8.14 20.03 17.17
CA SER A 356 8.92 19.74 18.37
C SER A 356 9.15 21.06 19.12
N PRO A 357 8.92 21.12 20.45
CA PRO A 357 9.26 22.30 21.23
C PRO A 357 10.79 22.46 21.23
N GLY A 358 11.32 23.28 20.32
CA GLY A 358 12.77 23.45 20.19
C GLY A 358 13.27 24.21 18.97
N THR A 359 12.47 24.39 17.91
CA THR A 359 12.88 25.20 16.76
C THR A 359 12.33 26.62 16.92
N PRO A 360 13.14 27.64 17.30
CA PRO A 360 12.67 29.01 17.32
C PRO A 360 12.32 29.42 15.89
N VAL A 361 11.05 29.76 15.67
CA VAL A 361 10.64 30.48 14.46
C VAL A 361 11.30 31.85 14.54
N THR A 362 12.39 32.04 13.80
CA THR A 362 12.93 33.38 13.53
C THR A 362 11.89 34.13 12.73
N ARG A 363 11.06 34.91 13.43
CA ARG A 363 10.25 35.96 12.82
C ARG A 363 11.22 36.92 12.13
N ALA A 364 11.23 36.91 10.80
CA ALA A 364 11.89 37.95 10.02
C ALA A 364 11.26 39.30 10.38
N THR A 365 12.00 40.11 11.12
CA THR A 365 11.70 41.52 11.33
C THR A 365 11.84 42.24 10.00
N VAL A 366 10.72 42.75 9.48
CA VAL A 366 10.71 43.68 8.34
C VAL A 366 11.37 44.99 8.78
N PRO A 367 12.41 45.48 8.09
CA PRO A 367 12.95 46.81 8.38
C PRO A 367 11.98 47.88 7.87
N ARG A 368 11.86 48.95 8.67
CA ARG A 368 11.07 50.16 8.37
C ARG A 368 11.72 51.03 7.32
#